data_AF-E7AD09-F1
#
_entry.id   AF-E7AD09-F1
#
_cell.length_a   1.000
_cell.length_b   1.000
_cell.length_c   1.000
_cell.angle_alpha   90.00
_cell.angle_beta   90.00
_cell.angle_gamma   90.00
#
_symmetry.space_group_name_H-M   'P 1'
#
loop_
_entity.id
_entity.type
_entity.pdbx_description
1 polymer ?
#
loop_
_entity_poly.entity_id
_entity_poly.type
_entity_poly.pdbx_seq_one_letter_code
_entity_poly.pdbx_strand_id
1 'polypeptide(L)' 'MDFYIIFDMEKIKERFGSISHLGTQYSMSPNYIREYYNNRFAPANKSRKLDIFKKMRDDGYIRFSDKPE' A
#
# COMPACT_ATOMS: atom_id res chain seq x y z
N MET A 1 -3.74 3.89 17.61
CA MET A 1 -3.47 2.52 17.14
C MET A 1 -2.67 2.60 15.87
N ASP A 2 -1.56 1.88 15.82
CA ASP A 2 -0.80 1.67 14.60
C ASP A 2 -1.49 0.61 13.75
N PHE A 3 -1.53 0.83 12.44
CA PHE A 3 -2.01 -0.16 11.48
C PHE A 3 -1.03 -0.24 10.32
N TYR A 4 -0.91 -1.43 9.79
CA TYR A 4 0.01 -1.83 8.74
C TYR A 4 -0.75 -2.04 7.44
N ILE A 5 -0.03 -1.94 6.32
CA ILE A 5 -0.61 -2.11 4.98
C ILE A 5 -0.21 -3.47 4.46
N ILE A 6 -1.21 -4.23 4.02
CA ILE A 6 -1.02 -5.53 3.41
C ILE A 6 -1.48 -5.43 1.96
N PHE A 7 -0.55 -5.69 1.05
CA PHE A 7 -0.77 -5.56 -0.38
C PHE A 7 -1.30 -6.86 -0.98
N ASP A 8 -2.40 -6.76 -1.72
CA ASP A 8 -2.96 -7.86 -2.51
C ASP A 8 -2.16 -8.00 -3.82
N MET A 9 -1.06 -8.76 -3.74
CA MET A 9 -0.10 -8.87 -4.83
C MET A 9 -0.67 -9.54 -6.08
N GLU A 10 -1.68 -10.39 -5.95
CA GLU A 10 -2.34 -11.03 -7.08
C GLU A 10 -3.11 -9.97 -7.87
N LYS A 11 -4.02 -9.24 -7.21
CA LYS A 11 -4.78 -8.17 -7.87
C LYS A 11 -3.90 -7.06 -8.43
N ILE A 12 -2.86 -6.66 -7.69
CA ILE A 12 -1.94 -5.61 -8.14
C ILE A 12 -1.20 -6.05 -9.40
N LYS A 13 -0.76 -7.31 -9.47
CA LYS A 13 -0.11 -7.87 -10.67
C LYS A 13 -1.09 -7.98 -11.83
N GLU A 14 -2.30 -8.46 -11.59
CA GLU A 14 -3.32 -8.58 -12.66
C GLU A 14 -3.71 -7.22 -13.25
N ARG A 15 -3.87 -6.19 -12.40
CA ARG A 15 -4.33 -4.87 -12.85
C ARG A 15 -3.22 -3.94 -13.34
N PHE A 16 -2.07 -3.93 -12.65
CA PHE A 16 -1.00 -2.95 -12.87
C PHE A 16 0.34 -3.61 -13.27
N GLY A 17 0.44 -4.93 -13.20
CA GLY A 17 1.68 -5.68 -13.44
C GLY A 17 2.69 -5.63 -12.28
N SER A 18 2.75 -4.53 -11.52
CA SER A 18 3.65 -4.42 -10.36
C SER A 18 3.21 -3.34 -9.35
N ILE A 19 3.75 -3.43 -8.12
CA ILE A 19 3.55 -2.42 -7.07
C ILE A 19 4.09 -1.04 -7.50
N SER A 20 5.11 -1.02 -8.35
CA SER A 20 5.69 0.22 -8.87
C SER A 20 4.69 0.96 -9.75
N HIS A 21 4.00 0.22 -10.62
CA HIS A 21 2.95 0.78 -11.48
C HIS A 21 1.71 1.18 -10.69
N LEU A 22 1.34 0.42 -9.65
CA LEU A 22 0.35 0.87 -8.67
C LEU A 22 0.73 2.24 -8.12
N GLY A 23 1.98 2.42 -7.67
CA GLY A 23 2.48 3.72 -7.19
C GLY A 23 2.22 4.85 -8.16
N THR A 24 2.64 4.68 -9.41
CA THR A 24 2.46 5.67 -10.46
C THR A 24 0.98 6.05 -10.65
N GLN A 25 0.06 5.07 -10.65
CA GLN A 25 -1.38 5.31 -10.83
C GLN A 25 -1.99 6.18 -9.73
N TYR A 26 -1.49 6.08 -8.52
CA TYR A 26 -1.93 6.89 -7.38
C TYR A 26 -1.03 8.10 -7.12
N SER A 27 -0.23 8.52 -8.11
CA SER A 27 0.72 9.64 -7.97
C SER A 27 1.65 9.48 -6.76
N MET A 28 2.08 8.25 -6.52
CA MET A 28 3.01 7.86 -5.48
C MET A 28 4.33 7.38 -6.07
N SER A 29 5.44 7.78 -5.42
CA SER A 29 6.74 7.29 -5.82
C SER A 29 6.79 5.77 -5.61
N PRO A 30 7.26 4.99 -6.60
CA PRO A 30 7.43 3.55 -6.46
C PRO A 30 8.25 3.16 -5.24
N ASN A 31 9.27 3.97 -4.90
CA ASN A 31 10.10 3.75 -3.72
C ASN A 31 9.29 3.89 -2.43
N TYR A 32 8.39 4.88 -2.37
CA TYR A 32 7.52 5.09 -1.22
C TYR A 32 6.59 3.89 -1.01
N ILE A 33 5.95 3.37 -2.06
CA ILE A 33 5.15 2.12 -1.92
C ILE A 33 6.02 0.96 -1.50
N ARG A 34 7.19 0.82 -2.11
CA ARG A 34 8.11 -0.27 -1.83
C ARG A 34 8.59 -0.23 -0.38
N GLU A 35 8.74 0.94 0.23
CA GLU A 35 9.01 1.06 1.66
C GLU A 35 7.89 0.45 2.50
N TYR A 36 6.62 0.78 2.26
CA TYR A 36 5.51 0.17 3.02
C TYR A 36 5.33 -1.32 2.71
N TYR A 37 5.67 -1.75 1.50
CA TYR A 37 5.61 -3.15 1.10
C TYR A 37 6.71 -4.01 1.73
N ASN A 38 7.97 -3.55 1.66
CA ASN A 38 9.13 -4.26 2.20
C ASN A 38 9.20 -4.13 3.72
N ASN A 39 8.80 -2.96 4.24
CA ASN A 39 8.85 -2.63 5.64
C ASN A 39 7.48 -2.88 6.25
N ARG A 40 7.15 -4.18 6.42
CA ARG A 40 5.90 -4.67 7.03
C ARG A 40 5.63 -4.09 8.43
N PHE A 41 6.65 -3.50 9.06
CA PHE A 41 6.58 -2.82 10.35
C PHE A 41 6.39 -1.30 10.26
N ALA A 42 6.30 -0.71 9.07
CA ALA A 42 6.06 0.72 8.92
C ALA A 42 4.57 1.03 9.15
N PRO A 43 4.23 1.73 10.24
CA PRO A 43 2.84 2.02 10.52
C PRO A 43 2.34 3.11 9.55
N ALA A 44 1.21 2.83 8.89
CA ALA A 44 0.64 3.71 7.88
C ALA A 44 -0.18 4.85 8.45
N ASN A 45 -0.54 4.78 9.74
CA ASN A 45 -1.24 5.84 10.46
C ASN A 45 -0.49 7.20 10.46
N LYS A 46 0.85 7.18 10.35
CA LYS A 46 1.71 8.37 10.31
C LYS A 46 2.07 8.80 8.89
N SER A 47 1.58 8.09 7.87
CA SER A 47 1.83 8.45 6.47
C SER A 47 1.13 9.76 6.13
N ARG A 48 1.88 10.73 5.58
CA ARG A 48 1.30 11.92 4.93
C ARG A 48 0.43 11.59 3.71
N LYS A 49 0.49 10.35 3.22
CA LYS A 49 -0.26 9.84 2.06
C LYS A 49 -1.35 8.85 2.48
N LEU A 50 -1.82 8.92 3.72
CA LEU A 50 -2.85 8.02 4.23
C LEU A 50 -4.13 8.02 3.39
N ASP A 51 -4.56 9.16 2.85
CA ASP A 51 -5.74 9.23 1.99
C ASP A 51 -5.59 8.41 0.70
N ILE A 52 -4.37 8.34 0.16
CA ILE A 52 -4.07 7.51 -1.01
C ILE A 52 -4.15 6.03 -0.63
N PHE A 53 -3.63 5.64 0.53
CA PHE A 53 -3.77 4.27 1.01
C PHE A 53 -5.23 3.90 1.30
N LYS A 54 -6.04 4.82 1.86
CA LYS A 54 -7.48 4.59 2.01
C LYS A 54 -8.14 4.35 0.66
N LYS A 55 -7.75 5.08 -0.38
CA LYS A 55 -8.26 4.87 -1.75
C LYS A 55 -7.84 3.51 -2.30
N MET A 56 -6.57 3.13 -2.17
CA MET A 56 -6.09 1.80 -2.59
C MET A 56 -6.82 0.66 -1.86
N ARG A 57 -7.21 0.89 -0.60
CA ARG A 57 -8.02 -0.05 0.18
C ARG A 57 -9.44 -0.13 -0.36
N ASP A 58 -10.05 1.00 -0.66
CA ASP A 58 -11.40 1.09 -1.23
C ASP A 58 -11.47 0.39 -2.60
N ASP A 59 -10.43 0.60 -3.42
CA ASP A 59 -10.25 -0.07 -4.70
C ASP A 59 -9.87 -1.57 -4.56
N GLY A 60 -9.65 -2.05 -3.32
CA GLY A 60 -9.44 -3.47 -3.01
C GLY A 60 -8.04 -4.00 -3.29
N TYR A 61 -7.04 -3.14 -3.48
CA TYR A 61 -5.64 -3.53 -3.72
C TYR A 61 -4.82 -3.70 -2.43
N ILE A 62 -5.28 -3.10 -1.33
CA ILE A 62 -4.64 -3.25 -0.02
C ILE A 62 -5.68 -3.45 1.08
N ARG A 63 -5.23 -3.97 2.23
CA ARG A 63 -6.00 -4.01 3.48
C ARG A 63 -5.18 -3.45 4.63
N PHE A 64 -5.87 -2.91 5.65
CA PHE A 64 -5.23 -2.50 6.88
C PHE A 64 -5.31 -3.60 7.92
N SER A 65 -4.22 -3.80 8.65
CA SER A 65 -4.11 -4.79 9.72
C SER A 65 -3.54 -4.14 10.97
N ASP A 66 -4.01 -4.54 12.15
CA ASP A 66 -3.42 -4.16 13.44
C ASP A 66 -2.11 -4.92 13.73
N LYS A 67 -1.79 -5.93 12.92
CA LYS A 67 -0.55 -6.73 13.02
C LYS A 67 0.28 -6.62 11.75
N PRO A 68 1.62 -6.53 11.86
CA PRO A 68 2.50 -6.71 10.73
C PRO A 68 2.45 -8.20 10.32
N GLU A 69 2.12 -8.50 9.06
CA GLU A 69 2.26 -9.83 8.44
C GLU A 69 3.56 -9.85 7.65
#